data_AF-A0A8T4Z1M1-F1
#
_entry.id   AF-A0A8T4Z1M1-F1
#
_cell.length_a   1.000
_cell.length_b   1.000
_cell.length_c   1.000
_cell.angle_alpha   90.00
_cell.angle_beta   90.00
_cell.angle_gamma   90.00
#
_symmetry.space_group_name_H-M   'P 1'
#
loop_
_entity.id
_entity.type
_entity.pdbx_description
1 polymer ?
#
loop_
_entity_poly.entity_id
_entity_poly.type
_entity_poly.pdbx_seq_one_letter_code
_entity_poly.pdbx_strand_id
1 'polypeptide(L)'
;MSLGSGSDEVRIRCPNCGRRVPAMRYCIYCGAQLPTAAPQRIERPQPMEAPPPVPPLVPPPTPAAPPPSTLESEVASLMSNISTLYTRKISLFKLFQSGEVSEGVFLKIYNEYSGKLGELLNVRVRRLEELRRRLEDVERRLNDIALNLEELSVRYKIGEIDLNTFSQKSEKLKVEQREFESMAKSIRAALNRLEKILGDKSPSEIRDMESDLSAAYNAIKKMAEEGRMSSGVLGSIKVDIEETLALLDSLIRDKKEREKALKEDLEALHARYKIGEITIEEYERKKRELQEEISKVWKE
;
A
#
# COMPACT_ATOMS: atom_id res chain seq x y z
N MET A 1 -50.17 37.01 -5.81
CA MET A 1 -49.64 38.38 -6.04
C MET A 1 -48.87 38.74 -4.77
N SER A 2 -47.57 39.01 -4.74
CA SER A 2 -46.58 39.27 -5.78
C SER A 2 -45.17 38.92 -5.25
N LEU A 3 -44.32 38.50 -6.20
CA LEU A 3 -42.86 38.42 -6.11
C LEU A 3 -42.21 39.81 -6.05
N GLY A 4 -40.98 39.88 -5.52
CA GLY A 4 -40.01 40.95 -5.73
C GLY A 4 -39.61 41.69 -4.44
N SER A 5 -38.37 42.10 -4.17
CA SER A 5 -37.13 42.15 -4.97
C SER A 5 -36.01 42.40 -3.94
N GLY A 6 -34.86 41.75 -4.01
CA GLY A 6 -33.76 42.18 -4.87
C GLY A 6 -32.76 43.02 -4.07
N SER A 7 -31.83 42.36 -3.39
CA SER A 7 -30.61 42.99 -2.88
C SER A 7 -29.82 43.56 -4.06
N ASP A 8 -29.76 44.89 -4.16
CA ASP A 8 -29.02 45.62 -5.19
C ASP A 8 -27.53 45.28 -5.11
N GLU A 9 -27.09 44.28 -5.87
CA GLU A 9 -25.67 44.03 -6.12
C GLU A 9 -25.10 45.21 -6.89
N VAL A 10 -24.13 45.91 -6.29
CA VAL A 10 -23.39 46.98 -6.97
C VAL A 10 -22.68 46.41 -8.20
N ARG A 11 -23.17 46.75 -9.39
CA ARG A 11 -22.63 46.31 -10.68
C ARG A 11 -21.82 47.41 -11.35
N ILE A 12 -20.62 47.06 -11.80
CA ILE A 12 -19.69 47.95 -12.51
C ILE A 12 -19.50 47.48 -13.96
N ARG A 13 -19.16 48.39 -14.88
CA ARG A 13 -18.81 48.01 -16.26
C ARG A 13 -17.34 47.58 -16.32
N CYS A 14 -17.09 46.42 -16.90
CA CYS A 14 -15.73 45.99 -17.18
C CYS A 14 -15.09 46.93 -18.22
N PRO A 15 -13.90 47.50 -17.95
CA PRO A 15 -13.23 48.40 -18.89
C PRO A 15 -12.72 47.69 -20.14
N ASN A 16 -12.55 46.36 -20.09
CA ASN A 16 -12.02 45.59 -21.23
C ASN A 16 -13.14 45.12 -22.19
N CYS A 17 -14.23 44.55 -21.68
CA CYS A 17 -15.30 43.97 -22.52
C CYS A 17 -16.62 44.76 -22.51
N GLY A 18 -16.72 45.84 -21.74
CA GLY A 18 -17.88 46.73 -21.69
C GLY A 18 -19.13 46.18 -20.99
N ARG A 19 -19.14 44.90 -20.59
CA ARG A 19 -20.29 44.24 -19.92
C ARG A 19 -20.41 44.69 -18.46
N ARG A 20 -21.66 44.82 -17.98
CA ARG A 20 -21.96 45.08 -16.56
C ARG A 20 -21.83 43.78 -15.77
N VAL A 21 -21.00 43.80 -14.74
CA VAL A 21 -20.68 42.65 -13.89
C VAL A 21 -20.74 43.06 -12.41
N PRO A 22 -20.98 42.14 -11.48
CA PRO A 22 -20.87 42.44 -10.05
C PRO A 22 -19.49 43.02 -9.70
N ALA A 23 -19.41 43.93 -8.73
CA ALA A 23 -18.18 44.57 -8.29
C ALA A 23 -17.25 43.60 -7.53
N MET A 24 -16.72 42.62 -8.26
CA MET A 24 -15.74 41.64 -7.79
C MET A 24 -14.35 41.99 -8.29
N ARG A 25 -13.32 41.27 -7.83
CA ARG A 25 -11.92 41.53 -8.22
C ARG A 25 -11.63 41.32 -9.71
N TYR A 26 -12.35 40.40 -10.37
CA TYR A 26 -12.16 40.07 -11.79
C TYR A 26 -13.51 39.96 -12.52
N CYS A 27 -13.51 40.29 -13.82
CA CYS A 27 -14.66 40.17 -14.70
C CYS A 27 -14.97 38.70 -14.98
N ILE A 28 -16.19 38.25 -14.67
CA ILE A 28 -16.63 36.87 -14.87
C ILE A 28 -16.66 36.41 -16.34
N TYR A 29 -16.65 37.35 -17.31
CA TYR A 29 -16.74 37.01 -18.73
C TYR A 29 -15.40 37.01 -19.46
N CYS A 30 -14.45 37.85 -19.06
CA CYS A 30 -13.17 37.98 -19.77
C CYS A 30 -11.94 37.92 -18.85
N GLY A 31 -12.11 37.75 -17.55
CA GLY A 31 -11.02 37.63 -16.58
C GLY A 31 -10.29 38.94 -16.23
N ALA A 32 -10.63 40.07 -16.86
CA ALA A 32 -9.97 41.34 -16.60
C ALA A 32 -10.22 41.84 -15.17
N GLN A 33 -9.17 42.33 -14.49
CA GLN A 33 -9.27 42.85 -13.13
C GLN A 33 -10.12 44.13 -13.09
N LEU A 34 -11.05 44.22 -12.15
CA LEU A 34 -11.97 45.34 -12.04
C LEU A 34 -11.52 46.33 -10.95
N PRO A 35 -11.79 47.64 -11.10
CA PRO A 35 -11.40 48.65 -10.11
C PRO A 35 -12.15 48.41 -8.79
N THR A 36 -11.44 48.13 -7.70
CA THR A 36 -12.02 48.01 -6.36
C THR A 36 -11.98 49.37 -5.67
N ALA A 37 -13.14 49.90 -5.25
CA ALA A 37 -13.20 51.17 -4.53
C ALA A 37 -12.57 51.04 -3.13
N ALA A 38 -11.64 51.93 -2.78
CA ALA A 38 -11.03 51.98 -1.45
C ALA A 38 -12.06 52.47 -0.39
N PRO A 39 -12.18 51.85 0.79
CA PRO A 39 -13.02 52.37 1.85
C PRO A 39 -12.42 53.64 2.46
N GLN A 40 -13.28 54.62 2.71
CA GLN A 40 -12.96 55.92 3.30
C GLN A 40 -12.46 55.79 4.75
N ARG A 41 -11.49 56.64 5.09
CA ARG A 41 -10.98 56.89 6.44
C ARG A 41 -12.09 57.48 7.32
N ILE A 42 -12.38 56.84 8.45
CA ILE A 42 -13.10 57.45 9.58
C ILE A 42 -12.10 57.65 10.73
N GLU A 43 -12.12 58.84 11.33
CA GLU A 43 -11.22 59.27 12.42
C GLU A 43 -11.65 58.72 13.81
N ARG A 44 -10.65 58.25 14.56
CA ARG A 44 -10.39 58.09 16.03
C ARG A 44 -11.53 58.19 17.09
N PRO A 45 -11.41 57.42 18.20
CA PRO A 45 -10.61 57.84 19.39
C PRO A 45 -9.60 56.79 19.94
N GLN A 46 -8.59 57.26 20.69
CA GLN A 46 -7.53 56.48 21.39
C GLN A 46 -7.99 55.96 22.79
N PRO A 47 -7.12 55.36 23.65
CA PRO A 47 -6.52 54.03 23.59
C PRO A 47 -6.81 53.22 24.89
N MET A 48 -7.07 51.90 24.80
CA MET A 48 -6.86 50.99 25.93
C MET A 48 -5.73 50.03 25.57
N GLU A 49 -4.75 49.95 26.47
CA GLU A 49 -3.59 49.06 26.37
C GLU A 49 -4.04 47.61 26.19
N ALA A 50 -3.59 46.99 25.10
CA ALA A 50 -3.77 45.56 24.87
C ALA A 50 -2.56 44.79 25.47
N PRO A 51 -2.79 43.62 26.08
CA PRO A 51 -1.73 42.74 26.57
C PRO A 51 -0.85 42.22 25.41
N PRO A 52 0.38 41.74 25.69
CA PRO A 52 1.33 41.39 24.65
C PRO A 52 0.81 40.27 23.73
N PRO A 53 1.19 40.27 22.43
CA PRO A 53 0.71 39.30 21.46
C PRO A 53 1.24 37.91 21.77
N VAL A 54 0.33 36.94 21.84
CA VAL A 54 0.66 35.51 21.90
C VAL A 54 1.30 35.11 20.55
N PRO A 55 2.47 34.46 20.54
CA PRO A 55 3.12 34.03 19.30
C PRO A 55 2.28 32.99 18.55
N PRO A 56 2.41 32.90 17.21
CA PRO A 56 1.63 31.98 16.39
C PRO A 56 1.92 30.52 16.78
N LEU A 57 0.84 29.76 17.04
CA LEU A 57 0.88 28.33 17.28
C LEU A 57 1.36 27.61 16.01
N VAL A 58 2.58 27.11 16.06
CA VAL A 58 3.12 26.14 15.12
C VAL A 58 2.20 24.91 15.13
N PRO A 59 1.75 24.38 13.98
CA PRO A 59 1.00 23.13 13.96
C PRO A 59 1.83 22.03 14.63
N PRO A 60 1.22 21.18 15.48
CA PRO A 60 1.96 20.12 16.16
C PRO A 60 2.61 19.20 15.12
N PRO A 61 3.86 18.76 15.36
CA PRO A 61 4.52 17.81 14.48
C PRO A 61 3.66 16.55 14.38
N THR A 62 3.45 16.07 13.15
CA THR A 62 2.89 14.76 12.89
C THR A 62 3.65 13.74 13.75
N PRO A 63 2.99 12.90 14.56
CA PRO A 63 3.69 11.93 15.39
C PRO A 63 4.56 11.06 14.48
N ALA A 64 5.88 11.13 14.68
CA ALA A 64 6.81 10.20 14.06
C ALA A 64 6.33 8.78 14.42
N ALA A 65 6.29 7.90 13.43
CA ALA A 65 5.92 6.51 13.65
C ALA A 65 6.78 5.95 14.80
N PRO A 66 6.18 5.23 15.77
CA PRO A 66 6.96 4.63 16.84
C PRO A 66 8.05 3.75 16.22
N PRO A 67 9.27 3.73 16.80
CA PRO A 67 10.37 2.94 16.26
C PRO A 67 9.92 1.47 16.16
N PRO A 68 10.29 0.78 15.06
CA PRO A 68 9.91 -0.62 14.88
C PRO A 68 10.41 -1.41 16.08
N SER A 69 9.53 -2.26 16.64
CA SER A 69 9.91 -3.16 17.72
C SER A 69 11.02 -4.11 17.24
N THR A 70 11.81 -4.66 18.17
CA THR A 70 12.87 -5.63 17.84
C THR A 70 12.34 -6.79 16.98
N LEU A 71 11.13 -7.26 17.30
CA LEU A 71 10.39 -8.26 16.53
C LEU A 71 10.13 -7.82 15.08
N GLU A 72 9.68 -6.60 14.86
CA GLU A 72 9.38 -6.10 13.51
C GLU A 72 10.64 -5.95 12.65
N SER A 73 11.77 -5.57 13.27
CA SER A 73 13.08 -5.50 12.62
C SER A 73 13.60 -6.88 12.24
N GLU A 74 13.53 -7.85 13.16
CA GLU A 74 13.92 -9.25 12.91
C GLU A 74 13.11 -9.85 11.76
N VAL A 75 11.79 -9.66 11.77
CA VAL A 75 10.90 -10.15 10.71
C VAL A 75 11.21 -9.47 9.38
N ALA A 76 11.43 -8.15 9.38
CA ALA A 76 11.78 -7.43 8.16
C ALA A 76 13.11 -7.93 7.56
N SER A 77 14.12 -8.16 8.40
CA SER A 77 15.41 -8.70 7.99
C SER A 77 15.27 -10.11 7.39
N LEU A 78 14.53 -10.99 8.07
CA LEU A 78 14.26 -12.35 7.57
C LEU A 78 13.61 -12.32 6.18
N MET A 79 12.55 -11.53 6.01
CA MET A 79 11.83 -11.44 4.73
C MET A 79 12.67 -10.81 3.63
N SER A 80 13.46 -9.78 3.95
CA SER A 80 14.39 -9.17 2.99
C SER A 80 15.49 -10.13 2.53
N ASN A 81 16.00 -10.98 3.43
CA ASN A 81 16.99 -12.00 3.08
C ASN A 81 16.39 -13.09 2.16
N ILE A 82 15.15 -13.53 2.42
CA ILE A 82 14.42 -14.46 1.56
C ILE A 82 14.26 -13.85 0.15
N SER A 83 13.78 -12.60 0.08
CA SER A 83 13.60 -11.88 -1.19
C SER A 83 14.91 -11.74 -1.96
N THR A 84 15.98 -11.36 -1.28
CA THR A 84 17.32 -11.24 -1.86
C THR A 84 17.82 -12.57 -2.45
N LEU A 85 17.57 -13.71 -1.79
CA LEU A 85 17.97 -15.01 -2.31
C LEU A 85 17.18 -15.38 -3.57
N TYR A 86 15.87 -15.12 -3.63
CA TYR A 86 15.11 -15.30 -4.87
C TYR A 86 15.66 -14.47 -6.02
N THR A 87 15.90 -13.17 -5.81
CA THR A 87 16.49 -12.29 -6.83
C THR A 87 17.85 -12.82 -7.29
N ARG A 88 18.74 -13.19 -6.36
CA ARG A 88 20.07 -13.72 -6.68
C ARG A 88 20.00 -15.05 -7.45
N LYS A 89 19.08 -15.96 -7.10
CA LYS A 89 18.87 -17.21 -7.85
C LYS A 89 18.47 -16.92 -9.29
N ILE A 90 17.53 -16.00 -9.52
CA ILE A 90 17.10 -15.62 -10.88
C ILE A 90 18.24 -14.95 -11.66
N SER A 91 18.99 -14.05 -11.03
CA SER A 91 20.16 -13.43 -11.68
C SER A 91 21.25 -14.44 -12.02
N LEU A 92 21.46 -15.45 -11.17
CA LEU A 92 22.43 -16.53 -11.43
C LEU A 92 22.07 -17.32 -12.69
N PHE A 93 20.78 -17.55 -12.95
CA PHE A 93 20.33 -18.17 -14.19
C PHE A 93 20.68 -17.35 -15.43
N LYS A 94 20.55 -16.01 -15.36
CA LYS A 94 20.95 -15.12 -16.47
C LYS A 94 22.45 -15.20 -16.76
N LEU A 95 23.28 -15.19 -15.71
CA LEU A 95 24.74 -15.30 -15.84
C LEU A 95 25.18 -16.66 -16.39
N PHE A 96 24.46 -17.73 -16.03
CA PHE A 96 24.71 -19.04 -16.61
C PHE A 96 24.29 -19.09 -18.08
N GLN A 97 23.12 -18.54 -18.42
CA GLN A 97 22.63 -18.44 -19.79
C GLN A 97 23.57 -17.65 -20.71
N SER A 98 24.18 -16.56 -20.23
CA SER A 98 25.14 -15.75 -21.00
C SER A 98 26.50 -16.43 -21.17
N GLY A 99 26.75 -17.56 -20.48
CA GLY A 99 28.02 -18.27 -20.50
C GLY A 99 29.11 -17.62 -19.64
N GLU A 100 28.77 -16.65 -18.81
CA GLU A 100 29.71 -15.99 -17.88
C GLU A 100 30.16 -16.92 -16.75
N VAL A 101 29.37 -17.96 -16.46
CA VAL A 101 29.62 -18.93 -15.39
C VAL A 101 29.57 -20.34 -15.96
N SER A 102 30.52 -21.20 -15.56
CA SER A 102 30.52 -22.62 -15.95
C SER A 102 29.46 -23.42 -15.20
N GLU A 103 29.03 -24.56 -15.77
CA GLU A 103 28.02 -25.44 -15.16
C GLU A 103 28.35 -25.83 -13.71
N GLY A 104 29.61 -26.20 -13.44
CA GLY A 104 30.04 -26.59 -12.09
C GLY A 104 29.99 -25.44 -11.07
N VAL A 105 30.34 -24.21 -11.50
CA VAL A 105 30.27 -23.03 -10.63
C VAL A 105 28.82 -22.62 -10.42
N PHE A 106 28.01 -22.63 -11.47
CA PHE A 106 26.57 -22.38 -11.40
C PHE A 106 25.89 -23.32 -10.38
N LEU A 107 26.10 -24.63 -10.53
CA LEU A 107 25.47 -25.62 -9.66
C LEU A 107 25.88 -25.45 -8.20
N LYS A 108 27.17 -25.18 -7.94
CA LYS A 108 27.68 -24.94 -6.59
C LYS A 108 26.98 -23.75 -5.93
N ILE A 109 26.94 -22.60 -6.60
CA ILE A 109 26.32 -21.38 -6.06
C ILE A 109 24.80 -21.56 -5.94
N TYR A 110 24.17 -22.18 -6.93
CA TYR A 110 22.74 -22.44 -6.94
C TYR A 110 22.31 -23.32 -5.75
N ASN A 111 23.06 -24.39 -5.48
CA ASN A 111 22.79 -25.26 -4.34
C ASN A 111 23.00 -24.54 -3.00
N GLU A 112 24.03 -23.69 -2.89
CA GLU A 112 24.24 -22.86 -1.71
C GLU A 112 23.07 -21.90 -1.46
N TYR A 113 22.60 -21.22 -2.51
CA TYR A 113 21.44 -20.32 -2.40
C TYR A 113 20.15 -21.07 -2.11
N SER A 114 19.93 -22.24 -2.72
CA SER A 114 18.75 -23.06 -2.49
C SER A 114 18.72 -23.61 -1.06
N GLY A 115 19.86 -24.09 -0.55
CA GLY A 115 19.99 -24.52 0.85
C GLY A 115 19.69 -23.39 1.84
N LYS A 116 20.35 -22.23 1.66
CA LYS A 116 20.11 -21.04 2.50
C LYS A 116 18.66 -20.57 2.44
N LEU A 117 18.05 -20.59 1.26
CA LEU A 117 16.66 -20.20 1.07
C LEU A 117 15.73 -21.17 1.83
N GLY A 118 15.96 -22.47 1.72
CA GLY A 118 15.22 -23.49 2.48
C GLY A 118 15.33 -23.29 3.99
N GLU A 119 16.51 -22.98 4.51
CA GLU A 119 16.71 -22.66 5.92
C GLU A 119 15.89 -21.45 6.36
N LEU A 120 15.95 -20.34 5.61
CA LEU A 120 15.20 -19.13 5.94
C LEU A 120 13.68 -19.33 5.83
N LEU A 121 13.21 -20.10 4.84
CA LEU A 121 11.79 -20.45 4.71
C LEU A 121 11.32 -21.30 5.89
N ASN A 122 12.14 -22.23 6.38
CA ASN A 122 11.84 -23.00 7.59
C ASN A 122 11.78 -22.11 8.84
N VAL A 123 12.71 -21.16 8.99
CA VAL A 123 12.67 -20.16 10.08
C VAL A 123 11.38 -19.34 10.00
N ARG A 124 10.99 -18.90 8.80
CA ARG A 124 9.74 -18.17 8.57
C ARG A 124 8.52 -18.97 9.02
N VAL A 125 8.43 -20.26 8.65
CA VAL A 125 7.31 -21.13 9.06
C VAL A 125 7.25 -21.27 10.57
N ARG A 126 8.38 -21.54 11.24
CA ARG A 126 8.43 -21.63 12.71
C ARG A 126 8.00 -20.32 13.38
N ARG A 127 8.44 -19.18 12.84
CA ARG A 127 8.08 -17.86 13.39
C ARG A 127 6.60 -17.54 13.19
N LEU A 128 6.00 -17.95 12.07
CA LEU A 128 4.55 -17.84 11.86
C LEU A 128 3.77 -18.64 12.92
N GLU A 129 4.16 -19.88 13.16
CA GLU A 129 3.50 -20.74 14.16
C GLU A 129 3.64 -20.19 15.58
N GLU A 130 4.85 -19.75 15.95
CA GLU A 130 5.11 -19.13 17.26
C GLU A 130 4.25 -17.89 17.49
N LEU A 131 4.23 -16.98 16.51
CA LEU A 131 3.47 -15.73 16.61
C LEU A 131 1.96 -15.95 16.61
N ARG A 132 1.45 -16.96 15.89
CA ARG A 132 0.03 -17.35 15.94
C ARG A 132 -0.36 -17.83 17.32
N ARG A 133 0.41 -18.73 17.93
CA ARG A 133 0.16 -19.19 19.31
C ARG A 133 0.22 -18.03 20.31
N ARG A 134 1.21 -17.15 20.17
CA ARG A 134 1.33 -15.97 21.03
C ARG A 134 0.16 -15.00 20.86
N LEU A 135 -0.36 -14.84 19.64
CA LEU A 135 -1.55 -14.02 19.39
C LEU A 135 -2.77 -14.61 20.09
N GLU A 136 -2.98 -15.93 19.99
CA GLU A 136 -4.06 -16.64 20.69
C GLU A 136 -3.97 -16.44 22.22
N ASP A 137 -2.75 -16.51 22.79
CA ASP A 137 -2.53 -16.24 24.22
C ASP A 137 -2.91 -14.81 24.62
N VAL A 138 -2.49 -13.83 23.82
CA VAL A 138 -2.81 -12.40 24.05
C VAL A 138 -4.32 -12.16 23.93
N GLU A 139 -4.98 -12.77 22.94
CA GLU A 139 -6.42 -12.64 22.75
C GLU A 139 -7.21 -13.28 23.89
N ARG A 140 -6.75 -14.42 24.43
CA ARG A 140 -7.33 -15.00 25.66
C ARG A 140 -7.22 -14.05 26.85
N ARG A 141 -6.06 -13.41 27.06
CA ARG A 141 -5.88 -12.43 28.15
C ARG A 141 -6.79 -11.20 27.98
N LEU A 142 -6.95 -10.71 26.76
CA LEU A 142 -7.89 -9.61 26.47
C LEU A 142 -9.32 -9.99 26.82
N ASN A 143 -9.75 -11.21 26.51
CA ASN A 143 -11.07 -11.71 26.89
C ASN A 143 -11.23 -11.82 28.41
N ASP A 144 -10.23 -12.32 29.13
CA ASP A 144 -10.26 -12.38 30.60
C ASP A 144 -10.38 -10.98 31.22
N ILE A 145 -9.65 -10.00 30.70
CA ILE A 145 -9.73 -8.61 31.16
C ILE A 145 -11.11 -8.02 30.88
N ALA A 146 -11.71 -8.30 29.73
CA ALA A 146 -13.05 -7.86 29.40
C ALA A 146 -14.10 -8.41 30.38
N LEU A 147 -14.03 -9.71 30.69
CA LEU A 147 -14.89 -10.35 31.69
C LEU A 147 -14.69 -9.75 33.09
N ASN A 148 -13.44 -9.51 33.51
CA ASN A 148 -13.13 -8.90 34.79
C ASN A 148 -13.65 -7.46 34.90
N LEU A 149 -13.57 -6.67 33.82
CA LEU A 149 -14.16 -5.32 33.77
C LEU A 149 -15.69 -5.36 33.86
N GLU A 150 -16.32 -6.34 33.21
CA GLU A 150 -17.76 -6.56 33.30
C GLU A 150 -18.19 -6.96 34.71
N GLU A 151 -17.53 -7.94 35.33
CA GLU A 151 -17.76 -8.35 36.72
C GLU A 151 -17.62 -7.17 37.68
N LEU A 152 -16.54 -6.40 37.54
CA LEU A 152 -16.27 -5.22 38.36
C LEU A 152 -17.39 -4.17 38.23
N SER A 153 -17.92 -3.98 37.02
CA SER A 153 -19.06 -3.09 36.74
C SER A 153 -20.35 -3.57 37.41
N VAL A 154 -20.63 -4.88 37.37
CA VAL A 154 -21.78 -5.47 38.05
C VAL A 154 -21.68 -5.27 39.56
N ARG A 155 -20.54 -5.60 40.19
CA ARG A 155 -20.32 -5.44 41.64
C ARG A 155 -20.52 -4.00 42.11
N TYR A 156 -20.05 -3.02 41.33
CA TYR A 156 -20.29 -1.62 41.63
C TYR A 156 -21.79 -1.27 41.56
N LYS A 157 -22.50 -1.70 40.52
CA LYS A 157 -23.93 -1.42 40.34
C LYS A 157 -24.82 -2.01 41.43
N ILE A 158 -24.47 -3.19 41.97
CA ILE A 158 -25.20 -3.81 43.09
C ILE A 158 -24.75 -3.29 44.46
N GLY A 159 -23.79 -2.36 44.49
CA GLY A 159 -23.32 -1.71 45.72
C GLY A 159 -22.36 -2.55 46.57
N GLU A 160 -21.80 -3.65 46.03
CA GLU A 160 -20.80 -4.46 46.73
C GLU A 160 -19.45 -3.74 46.89
N ILE A 161 -19.14 -2.79 45.99
CA ILE A 161 -17.93 -1.96 46.04
C ILE A 161 -18.26 -0.48 45.83
N ASP A 162 -17.48 0.39 46.45
CA ASP A 162 -17.59 1.84 46.29
C ASP A 162 -16.95 2.34 44.98
N LEU A 163 -17.30 3.58 44.61
CA LEU A 163 -16.83 4.22 43.38
C LEU A 163 -15.30 4.35 43.31
N ASN A 164 -14.62 4.60 44.42
CA ASN A 164 -13.18 4.77 44.43
C ASN A 164 -12.49 3.41 44.20
N THR A 165 -12.95 2.35 44.88
CA THR A 165 -12.47 0.97 44.65
C THR A 165 -12.72 0.52 43.20
N PHE A 166 -13.92 0.78 42.66
CA PHE A 166 -14.26 0.51 41.26
C PHE A 166 -13.30 1.22 40.31
N SER A 167 -13.13 2.54 40.48
CA SER A 167 -12.32 3.37 39.58
C SER A 167 -10.86 2.92 39.56
N GLN A 168 -10.29 2.63 40.74
CA GLN A 168 -8.89 2.18 40.84
C GLN A 168 -8.67 0.81 40.16
N LYS A 169 -9.56 -0.16 40.39
CA LYS A 169 -9.44 -1.50 39.77
C LYS A 169 -9.70 -1.45 38.26
N SER A 170 -10.68 -0.65 37.82
CA SER A 170 -10.99 -0.48 36.40
C SER A 170 -9.82 0.17 35.66
N GLU A 171 -9.17 1.18 36.23
CA GLU A 171 -8.04 1.83 35.56
C GLU A 171 -6.85 0.88 35.42
N LYS A 172 -6.54 0.06 36.43
CA LYS A 172 -5.49 -0.98 36.32
C LYS A 172 -5.77 -1.95 35.18
N LEU A 173 -6.99 -2.48 35.10
CA LEU A 173 -7.40 -3.38 34.02
C LEU A 173 -7.37 -2.71 32.65
N LYS A 174 -7.72 -1.42 32.55
CA LYS A 174 -7.64 -0.64 31.29
C LYS A 174 -6.20 -0.35 30.85
N VAL A 175 -5.27 -0.17 31.79
CA VAL A 175 -3.84 -0.08 31.46
C VAL A 175 -3.37 -1.41 30.87
N GLU A 176 -3.65 -2.51 31.56
CA GLU A 176 -3.29 -3.86 31.10
C GLU A 176 -3.93 -4.21 29.74
N GLN A 177 -5.21 -3.85 29.54
CA GLN A 177 -5.91 -4.00 28.26
C GLN A 177 -5.16 -3.29 27.12
N ARG A 178 -4.78 -2.02 27.33
CA ARG A 178 -4.04 -1.24 26.31
C ARG A 178 -2.69 -1.87 25.96
N GLU A 179 -2.00 -2.44 26.95
CA GLU A 179 -0.73 -3.14 26.73
C GLU A 179 -0.92 -4.40 25.88
N PHE A 180 -1.91 -5.23 26.20
CA PHE A 180 -2.23 -6.43 25.41
C PHE A 180 -2.74 -6.09 24.00
N GLU A 181 -3.55 -5.05 23.84
CA GLU A 181 -3.99 -4.57 22.52
C GLU A 181 -2.80 -4.11 21.67
N SER A 182 -1.85 -3.39 22.26
CA SER A 182 -0.61 -2.98 21.59
C SER A 182 0.22 -4.19 21.16
N MET A 183 0.38 -5.19 22.03
CA MET A 183 1.05 -6.45 21.69
C MET A 183 0.35 -7.19 20.56
N ALA A 184 -0.99 -7.33 20.61
CA ALA A 184 -1.76 -7.98 19.56
C ALA A 184 -1.58 -7.28 18.21
N LYS A 185 -1.59 -5.94 18.20
CA LYS A 185 -1.35 -5.14 17.00
C LYS A 185 0.04 -5.40 16.40
N SER A 186 1.10 -5.40 17.22
CA SER A 186 2.46 -5.66 16.73
C SER A 186 2.63 -7.10 16.22
N ILE A 187 2.04 -8.09 16.92
CA ILE A 187 2.07 -9.49 16.47
C ILE A 187 1.34 -9.66 15.13
N ARG A 188 0.14 -9.08 14.97
CA ARG A 188 -0.61 -9.12 13.70
C ARG A 188 0.17 -8.46 12.56
N ALA A 189 0.85 -7.34 12.81
CA ALA A 189 1.69 -6.69 11.82
C ALA A 189 2.87 -7.59 11.40
N ALA A 190 3.53 -8.23 12.36
CA ALA A 190 4.60 -9.19 12.11
C ALA A 190 4.11 -10.42 11.30
N LEU A 191 2.96 -10.99 11.66
CA LEU A 191 2.33 -12.08 10.93
C LEU A 191 2.03 -11.69 9.47
N ASN A 192 1.43 -10.52 9.24
CA ASN A 192 1.13 -10.06 7.88
C ASN A 192 2.40 -9.92 7.02
N ARG A 193 3.49 -9.42 7.60
CA ARG A 193 4.79 -9.33 6.92
C ARG A 193 5.36 -10.70 6.59
N LEU A 194 5.30 -11.66 7.51
CA LEU A 194 5.75 -13.02 7.27
C LEU A 194 4.92 -13.67 6.16
N GLU A 195 3.60 -13.49 6.15
CA GLU A 195 2.71 -14.09 5.15
C GLU A 195 3.01 -13.62 3.71
N LYS A 196 3.34 -12.34 3.53
CA LYS A 196 3.66 -11.74 2.23
C LYS A 196 5.08 -12.05 1.77
N ILE A 197 5.27 -13.22 1.16
CA ILE A 197 6.52 -13.57 0.46
C ILE A 197 6.77 -12.55 -0.65
N LEU A 198 8.00 -12.03 -0.75
CA LEU A 198 8.37 -10.91 -1.63
C LEU A 198 7.55 -9.62 -1.41
N GLY A 199 7.07 -9.37 -0.18
CA GLY A 199 6.32 -8.16 0.14
C GLY A 199 7.09 -6.84 0.00
N ASP A 200 8.41 -6.89 -0.20
CA ASP A 200 9.27 -5.75 -0.55
C ASP A 200 9.36 -5.49 -2.07
N LYS A 201 8.75 -6.35 -2.90
CA LYS A 201 8.72 -6.23 -4.35
C LYS A 201 7.38 -5.72 -4.84
N SER A 202 7.42 -4.83 -5.83
CA SER A 202 6.24 -4.43 -6.57
C SER A 202 5.75 -5.57 -7.48
N PRO A 203 4.45 -5.61 -7.85
CA PRO A 203 3.95 -6.64 -8.76
C PRO A 203 4.64 -6.64 -10.13
N SER A 204 5.08 -5.48 -10.63
CA SER A 204 5.89 -5.39 -11.86
C SER A 204 7.24 -6.08 -11.69
N GLU A 205 7.96 -5.87 -10.59
CA GLU A 205 9.21 -6.58 -10.31
C GLU A 205 9.00 -8.09 -10.23
N ILE A 206 7.92 -8.55 -9.60
CA ILE A 206 7.59 -9.99 -9.51
C ILE A 206 7.30 -10.57 -10.91
N ARG A 207 6.55 -9.84 -11.75
CA ARG A 207 6.30 -10.24 -13.14
C ARG A 207 7.58 -10.30 -13.95
N ASP A 208 8.47 -9.32 -13.78
CA ASP A 208 9.75 -9.29 -14.49
C ASP A 208 10.64 -10.45 -14.03
N MET A 209 10.68 -10.75 -12.73
CA MET A 209 11.33 -11.95 -12.16
C MET A 209 10.79 -13.25 -12.75
N GLU A 210 9.46 -13.38 -12.89
CA GLU A 210 8.83 -14.56 -13.48
C GLU A 210 9.19 -14.72 -14.97
N SER A 211 9.09 -13.63 -15.74
CA SER A 211 9.45 -13.59 -17.16
C SER A 211 10.93 -13.95 -17.37
N ASP A 212 11.81 -13.38 -16.55
CA ASP A 212 13.24 -13.62 -16.56
C ASP A 212 13.57 -15.09 -16.26
N LEU A 213 12.98 -15.65 -15.20
CA LEU A 213 13.20 -17.04 -14.82
C LEU A 213 12.69 -18.01 -15.89
N SER A 214 11.49 -17.75 -16.44
CA SER A 214 10.91 -18.55 -17.52
C SER A 214 11.77 -18.51 -18.79
N ALA A 215 12.22 -17.33 -19.20
CA ALA A 215 13.08 -17.17 -20.36
C ALA A 215 14.43 -17.88 -20.17
N ALA A 216 15.07 -17.69 -19.01
CA ALA A 216 16.35 -18.33 -18.71
C ALA A 216 16.21 -19.85 -18.64
N TYR A 217 15.15 -20.36 -18.01
CA TYR A 217 14.91 -21.81 -17.94
C TYR A 217 14.68 -22.44 -19.31
N ASN A 218 13.89 -21.80 -20.18
CA ASN A 218 13.68 -22.27 -21.55
C ASN A 218 14.99 -22.27 -22.36
N ALA A 219 15.83 -21.24 -22.19
CA ALA A 219 17.14 -21.20 -22.83
C ALA A 219 18.06 -22.32 -22.32
N ILE A 220 18.07 -22.58 -21.02
CA ILE A 220 18.85 -23.66 -20.40
C ILE A 220 18.38 -25.04 -20.87
N LYS A 221 17.06 -25.23 -20.99
CA LYS A 221 16.50 -26.45 -21.56
C LYS A 221 17.01 -26.70 -22.98
N LYS A 222 17.02 -25.65 -23.82
CA LYS A 222 17.60 -25.72 -25.17
C LYS A 222 19.10 -26.03 -25.15
N MET A 223 19.87 -25.42 -24.25
CA MET A 223 21.29 -25.74 -24.08
C MET A 223 21.54 -27.21 -23.71
N ALA A 224 20.66 -27.81 -22.90
CA ALA A 224 20.73 -29.23 -22.58
C ALA A 224 20.44 -30.11 -23.81
N GLU A 225 19.42 -29.75 -24.61
CA GLU A 225 19.09 -30.43 -25.86
C GLU A 225 20.24 -30.34 -26.88
N GLU A 226 20.96 -29.22 -26.90
CA GLU A 226 22.17 -28.99 -27.72
C GLU A 226 23.43 -29.69 -27.15
N GLY A 227 23.34 -30.39 -26.01
CA GLY A 227 24.46 -31.09 -25.37
C GLY A 227 25.49 -30.18 -24.69
N ARG A 228 25.16 -28.90 -24.49
CA ARG A 228 26.01 -27.88 -23.85
C ARG A 228 25.90 -27.86 -22.33
N MET A 229 24.97 -28.62 -21.77
CA MET A 229 24.77 -28.81 -20.34
C MET A 229 24.37 -30.25 -20.08
N SER A 230 24.75 -30.81 -18.93
CA SER A 230 24.29 -32.13 -18.53
C SER A 230 22.78 -32.18 -18.26
N SER A 231 22.12 -33.24 -18.74
CA SER A 231 20.71 -33.51 -18.46
C SER A 231 20.46 -33.75 -16.97
N GLY A 232 21.46 -34.25 -16.23
CA GLY A 232 21.41 -34.43 -14.79
C GLY A 232 21.28 -33.11 -14.03
N VAL A 233 22.03 -32.08 -14.44
CA VAL A 233 21.92 -30.74 -13.84
C VAL A 233 20.55 -30.13 -14.13
N LEU A 234 20.06 -30.21 -15.37
CA LEU A 234 18.71 -29.76 -15.71
C LEU A 234 17.64 -30.44 -14.84
N GLY A 235 17.75 -31.76 -14.67
CA GLY A 235 16.83 -32.52 -13.84
C GLY A 235 16.87 -32.10 -12.37
N SER A 236 18.06 -31.79 -11.83
CA SER A 236 18.22 -31.40 -10.42
C SER A 236 17.62 -30.04 -10.07
N ILE A 237 17.58 -29.11 -11.03
CA ILE A 237 17.08 -27.74 -10.80
C ILE A 237 15.62 -27.56 -11.25
N LYS A 238 15.10 -28.45 -12.11
CA LYS A 238 13.77 -28.35 -12.72
C LYS A 238 12.66 -28.16 -11.68
N VAL A 239 12.61 -29.00 -10.66
CA VAL A 239 11.52 -28.97 -9.66
C VAL A 239 11.51 -27.65 -8.91
N ASP A 240 12.68 -27.17 -8.45
CA ASP A 240 12.81 -25.89 -7.74
C ASP A 240 12.41 -24.69 -8.62
N ILE A 241 12.74 -24.73 -9.92
CA ILE A 241 12.33 -23.68 -10.86
C ILE A 241 10.81 -23.69 -11.06
N GLU A 242 10.21 -24.86 -11.25
CA GLU A 242 8.76 -25.01 -11.43
C GLU A 242 8.01 -24.54 -10.17
N GLU A 243 8.50 -24.88 -8.98
CA GLU A 243 7.97 -24.39 -7.70
C GLU A 243 8.12 -22.86 -7.57
N THR A 244 9.27 -22.31 -7.95
CA THR A 244 9.52 -20.86 -7.92
C THR A 244 8.60 -20.12 -8.89
N LEU A 245 8.40 -20.63 -10.11
CA LEU A 245 7.48 -20.05 -11.08
C LEU A 245 6.03 -20.12 -10.58
N ALA A 246 5.62 -21.24 -10.00
CA ALA A 246 4.28 -21.38 -9.41
C ALA A 246 4.05 -20.40 -8.25
N LEU A 247 5.07 -20.19 -7.41
CA LEU A 247 5.05 -19.17 -6.37
C LEU A 247 4.87 -17.77 -6.97
N LEU A 248 5.72 -17.37 -7.93
CA LEU A 248 5.65 -16.05 -8.55
C LEU A 248 4.29 -15.83 -9.21
N ASP A 249 3.78 -16.80 -9.97
CA ASP A 249 2.45 -16.74 -10.58
C ASP A 249 1.35 -16.56 -9.53
N SER A 250 1.42 -17.26 -8.39
CA SER A 250 0.43 -17.11 -7.32
C SER A 250 0.39 -15.71 -6.71
N LEU A 251 1.53 -15.00 -6.69
CA LEU A 251 1.63 -13.66 -6.11
C LEU A 251 1.05 -12.56 -7.01
N ILE A 252 0.91 -12.81 -8.31
CA ILE A 252 0.42 -11.83 -9.31
C ILE A 252 -0.74 -12.36 -10.17
N ARG A 253 -1.36 -13.47 -9.76
CA ARG A 253 -2.44 -14.13 -10.53
C ARG A 253 -3.62 -13.18 -10.76
N ASP A 254 -4.09 -12.54 -9.71
CA ASP A 254 -5.20 -11.58 -9.73
C ASP A 254 -4.91 -10.41 -10.68
N LYS A 255 -3.66 -9.92 -10.69
CA LYS A 255 -3.20 -8.84 -11.57
C LYS A 255 -3.20 -9.29 -13.03
N LYS A 256 -2.69 -10.48 -13.33
CA LYS A 256 -2.72 -11.08 -14.68
C LYS A 256 -4.15 -11.27 -15.18
N GLU A 257 -5.04 -11.80 -14.34
CA GLU A 257 -6.45 -12.00 -14.67
C GLU A 257 -7.15 -10.67 -14.96
N ARG A 258 -6.90 -9.64 -14.13
CA ARG A 258 -7.44 -8.29 -14.36
C ARG A 258 -6.92 -7.66 -15.64
N GLU A 259 -5.61 -7.74 -15.92
CA GLU A 259 -5.05 -7.24 -17.18
C GLU A 259 -5.67 -7.96 -18.39
N LYS A 260 -5.83 -9.28 -18.31
CA LYS A 260 -6.45 -10.07 -19.37
C LYS A 260 -7.89 -9.62 -19.65
N ALA A 261 -8.71 -9.46 -18.60
CA ALA A 261 -10.09 -8.98 -18.75
C ALA A 261 -10.15 -7.59 -19.42
N LEU A 262 -9.30 -6.66 -18.99
CA LEU A 262 -9.23 -5.32 -19.59
C LEU A 262 -8.79 -5.33 -21.06
N LYS A 263 -7.90 -6.27 -21.45
CA LYS A 263 -7.51 -6.47 -22.85
C LYS A 263 -8.65 -7.05 -23.68
N GLU A 264 -9.40 -8.01 -23.14
CA GLU A 264 -10.60 -8.55 -23.78
C GLU A 264 -11.67 -7.46 -23.99
N ASP A 265 -11.87 -6.59 -22.99
CA ASP A 265 -12.76 -5.42 -23.12
C ASP A 265 -12.28 -4.44 -24.20
N LEU A 266 -10.96 -4.24 -24.32
CA LEU A 266 -10.37 -3.39 -25.35
C LEU A 266 -10.56 -3.98 -26.76
N GLU A 267 -10.41 -5.30 -26.90
CA GLU A 267 -10.67 -6.03 -28.14
C GLU A 267 -12.15 -5.96 -28.53
N ALA A 268 -13.06 -6.17 -27.57
CA ALA A 268 -14.49 -6.04 -27.77
C ALA A 268 -14.86 -4.60 -28.19
N LEU A 269 -14.28 -3.58 -27.55
CA LEU A 269 -14.45 -2.18 -27.93
C LEU A 269 -14.00 -1.91 -29.37
N HIS A 270 -12.86 -2.48 -29.78
CA HIS A 270 -12.35 -2.36 -31.14
C HIS A 270 -13.27 -3.05 -32.16
N ALA A 271 -13.84 -4.21 -31.83
CA ALA A 271 -14.81 -4.90 -32.66
C ALA A 271 -16.09 -4.07 -32.86
N ARG A 272 -16.65 -3.49 -31.78
CA ARG A 272 -17.84 -2.62 -31.82
C ARG A 272 -17.64 -1.38 -32.70
N TYR A 273 -16.46 -0.76 -32.62
CA TYR A 273 -16.11 0.35 -33.51
C TYR A 273 -16.08 -0.08 -34.98
N LYS A 274 -15.45 -1.23 -35.28
CA LYS A 274 -15.36 -1.76 -36.66
C LYS A 274 -16.70 -2.06 -37.31
N ILE A 275 -17.69 -2.50 -36.52
CA ILE A 275 -19.05 -2.78 -37.02
C ILE A 275 -19.97 -1.55 -36.96
N GLY A 276 -19.44 -0.38 -36.55
CA GLY A 276 -20.18 0.88 -36.53
C GLY A 276 -21.17 1.03 -35.37
N GLU A 277 -21.07 0.21 -34.31
CA GLU A 277 -21.94 0.33 -33.13
C GLU A 277 -21.62 1.56 -32.26
N ILE A 278 -20.40 2.10 -32.37
CA ILE A 278 -19.93 3.27 -31.60
C ILE A 278 -19.21 4.26 -32.51
N THR A 279 -19.21 5.53 -32.12
CA THR A 279 -18.50 6.58 -32.88
C THR A 279 -16.99 6.54 -32.63
N ILE A 280 -16.23 7.22 -33.49
CA ILE A 280 -14.78 7.35 -33.32
C ILE A 280 -14.42 8.08 -32.01
N GLU A 281 -15.20 9.10 -31.62
CA GLU A 281 -14.98 9.84 -30.38
C GLU A 281 -15.23 8.95 -29.15
N GLU A 282 -16.28 8.13 -29.18
CA GLU A 282 -16.58 7.18 -28.10
C GLU A 282 -15.53 6.08 -27.99
N TYR A 283 -15.08 5.56 -29.14
CA TYR A 283 -14.00 4.59 -29.21
C TYR A 283 -12.71 5.15 -28.61
N GLU A 284 -12.23 6.30 -29.08
CA GLU A 284 -10.97 6.90 -28.61
C GLU A 284 -11.04 7.36 -27.14
N ARG A 285 -12.22 7.72 -26.62
CA ARG A 285 -12.41 7.98 -25.19
C ARG A 285 -12.26 6.69 -24.37
N LYS A 286 -13.07 5.67 -24.65
CA LYS A 286 -13.08 4.40 -23.89
C LYS A 286 -11.76 3.63 -24.01
N LYS A 287 -11.12 3.69 -25.19
CA LYS A 287 -9.80 3.10 -25.43
C LYS A 287 -8.76 3.70 -24.50
N ARG A 288 -8.75 5.03 -24.34
CA ARG A 288 -7.81 5.70 -23.42
C ARG A 288 -8.05 5.31 -21.97
N GLU A 289 -9.32 5.26 -21.54
CA GLU A 289 -9.70 4.82 -20.19
C GLU A 289 -9.21 3.39 -19.90
N LEU A 290 -9.53 2.43 -20.78
CA LEU A 290 -9.08 1.03 -20.65
C LEU A 290 -7.55 0.91 -20.68
N GLN A 291 -6.87 1.64 -21.56
CA GLN A 291 -5.40 1.65 -21.62
C GLN A 291 -4.77 2.22 -20.34
N GLU A 292 -5.38 3.26 -19.76
CA GLU A 292 -4.94 3.81 -18.49
C GLU A 292 -5.12 2.79 -17.36
N GLU A 293 -6.26 2.11 -17.30
CA GLU A 293 -6.51 1.04 -16.33
C GLU A 293 -5.51 -0.12 -16.46
N ILE A 294 -5.26 -0.60 -17.67
CA ILE A 294 -4.24 -1.63 -17.95
C ILE A 294 -2.88 -1.18 -17.41
N SER A 295 -2.52 0.09 -17.63
CA SER A 295 -1.24 0.64 -17.15
C SER A 295 -1.13 0.70 -15.62
N LYS A 296 -2.26 0.81 -14.92
CA LYS A 296 -2.33 0.89 -13.45
C LYS A 296 -2.24 -0.46 -12.79
N VAL A 297 -2.65 -1.55 -13.45
CA VAL A 297 -2.63 -2.92 -12.90
C VAL A 297 -1.29 -3.23 -12.24
N TRP A 298 -0.18 -2.86 -12.87
CA TRP A 298 1.18 -3.20 -12.43
C TRP A 298 1.88 -2.14 -11.57
N LYS A 299 1.21 -1.04 -11.20
CA LYS A 299 1.82 0.08 -10.44
C LYS A 299 1.50 0.06 -8.94
N GLU A 300 0.47 -0.68 -8.54
CA GLU A 300 -0.01 -0.86 -7.16
C GLU A 300 0.43 -2.23 -6.63
#